data_AF-A0A3D0Z9J6-F1
#
_entry.id   AF-A0A3D0Z9J6-F1
#
_cell.length_a   1.000
_cell.length_b   1.000
_cell.length_c   1.000
_cell.angle_alpha   90.00
_cell.angle_beta   90.00
_cell.angle_gamma   90.00
#
_symmetry.space_group_name_H-M   'P 1'
#
loop_
_entity.id
_entity.type
_entity.pdbx_description
1 polymer ?
#
loop_
_entity_poly.entity_id
_entity_poly.type
_entity_poly.pdbx_seq_one_letter_code
_entity_poly.pdbx_strand_id
1 'polypeptide(L)'
;AYINRDIELARSLDKTDDKVDNLFSAVTKDLIGLVRQNPDNAEQAMMFMMIAKYLERIGDHAVNIGEWVEYAITGNRVTPSNLNF
;
A
#
# COMPACT_ATOMS: atom_id res chain seq x y z
N ALA A 1 1.18 -6.40 15.15
CA ALA A 1 1.47 -7.77 14.72
C ALA A 1 2.75 -8.32 15.38
N TYR A 2 3.94 -7.73 15.15
CA TYR A 2 5.24 -8.31 15.55
C TYR A 2 5.42 -8.59 17.05
N ILE A 3 5.10 -7.65 17.94
CA ILE A 3 5.33 -7.80 19.39
C ILE A 3 4.33 -8.79 20.04
N ASN A 4 3.10 -8.86 19.53
CA ASN A 4 2.02 -9.64 20.14
C ASN A 4 1.72 -10.97 19.42
N ARG A 5 2.48 -11.31 18.36
CA ARG A 5 2.22 -12.49 17.50
C ARG A 5 0.76 -12.58 17.03
N ASP A 6 0.18 -11.42 16.74
CA ASP A 6 -1.23 -11.31 16.37
C ASP A 6 -1.38 -11.55 14.87
N ILE A 7 -1.77 -12.79 14.52
CA ILE A 7 -1.99 -13.26 13.15
C ILE A 7 -3.21 -12.58 12.52
N GLU A 8 -4.26 -12.29 13.30
CA GLU A 8 -5.47 -11.64 12.78
C GLU A 8 -5.18 -10.20 12.35
N LEU A 9 -4.36 -9.49 13.12
CA LEU A 9 -3.87 -8.17 12.71
C LEU A 9 -2.98 -8.25 11.46
N ALA A 10 -2.13 -9.28 11.32
CA ALA A 10 -1.32 -9.48 10.12
C ALA A 10 -2.20 -9.71 8.88
N ARG A 11 -3.24 -10.56 8.98
CA ARG A 11 -4.20 -10.83 7.89
C ARG A 11 -5.10 -9.65 7.53
N SER A 12 -5.26 -8.69 8.44
CA SER A 12 -6.03 -7.47 8.18
C SER A 12 -5.27 -6.41 7.37
N LEU A 13 -3.97 -6.59 7.17
CA LEU A 13 -3.11 -5.64 6.44
C LEU A 13 -3.45 -5.60 4.95
N ASP A 14 -3.73 -6.74 4.32
CA ASP A 14 -4.08 -6.84 2.89
C ASP A 14 -5.26 -5.94 2.52
N LYS A 15 -6.34 -5.97 3.33
CA LYS A 15 -7.53 -5.12 3.11
C LYS A 15 -7.26 -3.64 3.32
N THR A 16 -6.23 -3.31 4.09
CA THR A 16 -5.83 -1.92 4.32
C THR A 16 -4.98 -1.44 3.17
N ASP A 17 -4.12 -2.30 2.64
CA ASP A 17 -3.27 -2.06 1.48
C ASP A 17 -4.09 -1.82 0.19
N ASP A 18 -5.11 -2.64 -0.04
CA ASP A 18 -6.09 -2.44 -1.12
C ASP A 18 -6.67 -1.02 -1.13
N LYS A 19 -6.90 -0.42 0.05
CA LYS A 19 -7.41 0.96 0.15
C LYS A 19 -6.34 1.97 -0.23
N VAL A 20 -5.09 1.73 0.14
CA VAL A 20 -3.97 2.62 -0.20
C VAL A 20 -3.72 2.60 -1.71
N ASP A 21 -3.78 1.44 -2.35
CA ASP A 21 -3.67 1.29 -3.82
C ASP A 21 -4.79 2.02 -4.57
N ASN A 22 -6.01 1.89 -4.08
CA ASN A 22 -7.17 2.60 -4.63
C ASN A 22 -7.02 4.12 -4.48
N LEU A 23 -6.52 4.59 -3.33
CA LEU A 23 -6.26 6.01 -3.10
C LEU A 23 -5.12 6.53 -3.99
N PHE A 24 -4.04 5.74 -4.17
CA PHE A 24 -2.96 6.09 -5.08
C PHE A 24 -3.50 6.28 -6.50
N SER A 25 -4.31 5.33 -6.98
CA SER A 25 -4.95 5.40 -8.30
C SER A 25 -5.89 6.62 -8.45
N ALA A 26 -6.62 6.97 -7.40
CA ALA A 26 -7.49 8.15 -7.39
C ALA A 26 -6.68 9.45 -7.46
N VAL A 27 -5.69 9.60 -6.58
CA VAL A 27 -4.79 10.78 -6.55
C VAL A 27 -4.07 10.96 -7.88
N THR A 28 -3.60 9.87 -8.50
CA THR A 28 -2.97 9.97 -9.83
C THR A 28 -3.90 10.60 -10.87
N LYS A 29 -5.17 10.21 -10.90
CA LYS A 29 -6.16 10.78 -11.85
C LYS A 29 -6.42 12.26 -11.56
N ASP A 30 -6.53 12.62 -10.29
CA ASP A 30 -6.77 14.00 -9.87
C ASP A 30 -5.59 14.91 -10.23
N LEU A 31 -4.36 14.44 -10.02
CA LEU A 31 -3.14 15.17 -10.38
C LEU A 31 -3.00 15.34 -11.90
N ILE A 32 -3.35 14.33 -12.70
CA ILE A 32 -3.41 14.46 -14.16
C ILE A 32 -4.45 15.52 -14.56
N GLY A 33 -5.62 15.52 -13.90
CA GLY A 33 -6.64 16.54 -14.08
C GLY A 33 -6.14 17.95 -13.77
N LEU A 34 -5.41 18.11 -12.66
CA LEU A 34 -4.82 19.37 -12.21
C LEU A 34 -3.85 19.95 -13.25
N VAL A 35 -2.98 19.11 -13.83
CA VAL A 35 -2.01 19.52 -14.86
C VAL A 35 -2.71 19.84 -16.19
N ARG A 36 -3.76 19.09 -16.54
CA ARG A 36 -4.58 19.39 -17.73
C ARG A 36 -5.29 20.74 -17.65
N GLN A 37 -5.74 21.13 -16.45
CA GLN A 37 -6.40 22.42 -16.22
C GLN A 37 -5.42 23.58 -16.28
N ASN A 38 -4.21 23.41 -15.72
CA ASN A 38 -3.14 24.39 -15.85
C ASN A 38 -1.77 23.68 -15.87
N PRO A 39 -1.03 23.71 -17.00
CA PRO A 39 0.30 23.10 -17.12
C PRO A 39 1.32 23.60 -16.10
N ASP A 40 1.18 24.82 -15.57
CA ASP A 40 2.10 25.37 -14.56
C ASP A 40 2.06 24.57 -13.24
N ASN A 41 1.02 23.77 -13.02
CA ASN A 41 0.91 22.89 -11.85
C ASN A 41 1.80 21.63 -11.94
N ALA A 42 2.49 21.39 -13.06
CA ALA A 42 3.20 20.14 -13.31
C ALA A 42 4.24 19.79 -12.23
N GLU A 43 5.04 20.76 -11.79
CA GLU A 43 6.07 20.53 -10.77
C GLU A 43 5.44 20.14 -9.41
N GLN A 44 4.41 20.87 -8.99
CA GLN A 44 3.69 20.57 -7.76
C GLN A 44 2.98 19.20 -7.84
N ALA A 45 2.37 18.89 -8.97
CA ALA A 45 1.72 17.59 -9.19
C ALA A 45 2.72 16.43 -9.12
N MET A 46 3.93 16.60 -9.64
CA MET A 46 5.01 15.63 -9.51
C MET A 46 5.42 15.40 -8.05
N MET A 47 5.54 16.47 -7.25
CA MET A 47 5.84 16.34 -5.82
C MET A 47 4.75 15.57 -5.07
N PHE A 48 3.47 15.85 -5.32
CA PHE A 48 2.37 15.11 -4.73
C PHE A 48 2.32 13.65 -5.19
N MET A 49 2.65 13.37 -6.44
CA MET A 49 2.75 12.01 -6.95
C MET A 49 3.80 11.20 -6.17
N MET A 50 4.96 11.80 -5.89
CA MET A 50 6.02 11.16 -5.11
C MET A 50 5.57 10.87 -3.68
N ILE A 51 4.88 11.81 -3.03
CA ILE A 51 4.31 11.61 -1.69
C ILE A 51 3.32 10.43 -1.70
N ALA A 52 2.38 10.44 -2.65
CA ALA A 52 1.40 9.36 -2.78
C ALA A 52 2.07 8.00 -3.01
N LYS A 53 3.12 7.96 -3.85
CA LYS A 53 3.89 6.74 -4.09
C LYS A 53 4.62 6.25 -2.85
N TYR A 54 5.20 7.14 -2.04
CA TYR A 54 5.87 6.73 -0.82
C TYR A 54 4.89 6.18 0.22
N LEU A 55 3.67 6.71 0.29
CA LEU A 55 2.62 6.16 1.16
C LEU A 55 2.20 4.76 0.74
N GLU A 56 2.03 4.50 -0.56
CA GLU A 56 1.77 3.15 -1.08
C GLU A 56 2.89 2.16 -0.73
N ARG A 57 4.15 2.54 -0.95
CA ARG A 57 5.29 1.68 -0.57
C ARG A 57 5.37 1.38 0.92
N ILE A 58 4.91 2.30 1.78
CA ILE A 58 4.85 2.07 3.22
C ILE A 58 3.76 1.03 3.54
N GLY A 59 2.63 1.06 2.84
CA GLY A 59 1.57 0.04 2.89
C GLY A 59 2.10 -1.34 2.52
N ASP A 60 2.71 -1.46 1.34
CA ASP A 60 3.38 -2.68 0.85
C ASP A 60 4.36 -3.24 1.90
N HIS A 61 5.21 -2.38 2.46
CA HIS A 61 6.19 -2.81 3.45
C HIS A 61 5.54 -3.28 4.76
N ALA A 62 4.42 -2.68 5.17
CA ALA A 62 3.67 -3.15 6.32
C ALA A 62 3.08 -4.55 6.07
N VAL A 63 2.50 -4.80 4.89
CA VAL A 63 2.00 -6.13 4.48
C VAL A 63 3.12 -7.16 4.52
N ASN A 64 4.25 -6.87 3.86
CA ASN A 64 5.42 -7.77 3.85
C ASN A 64 5.87 -8.13 5.28
N ILE A 65 5.93 -7.15 6.20
CA ILE A 65 6.29 -7.41 7.61
C ILE A 65 5.24 -8.31 8.28
N GLY A 66 3.95 -8.11 7.99
CA GLY A 66 2.86 -8.98 8.44
C GLY A 66 3.04 -10.42 8.00
N GLU A 67 3.35 -10.65 6.72
CA GLU A 67 3.62 -11.98 6.16
C GLU A 67 4.81 -12.66 6.85
N TRP A 68 5.89 -11.92 7.11
CA TRP A 68 7.05 -12.44 7.86
C TRP A 68 6.69 -12.84 9.29
N VAL A 69 5.78 -12.12 9.95
CA VAL A 69 5.26 -12.48 11.28
C VAL A 69 4.44 -13.76 11.21
N GLU A 70 3.54 -13.91 10.24
CA GLU A 70 2.75 -15.12 10.07
C GLU A 70 3.66 -16.33 9.77
N TYR A 71 4.66 -16.15 8.90
CA TYR A 71 5.67 -17.18 8.62
C TYR A 71 6.45 -17.57 9.88
N ALA A 72 6.89 -16.60 10.69
CA ALA A 72 7.64 -16.87 11.92
C ALA A 72 6.83 -17.65 12.96
N ILE A 73 5.50 -17.62 12.90
CA ILE A 73 4.61 -18.34 13.82
C ILE A 73 4.20 -19.71 13.24
N THR A 74 3.88 -19.77 11.95
CA THR A 74 3.25 -20.94 11.33
C THR A 74 4.25 -21.84 10.59
N GLY A 75 5.42 -21.32 10.21
CA GLY A 75 6.36 -21.99 9.33
C GLY A 75 5.94 -22.04 7.85
N ASN A 76 4.77 -21.51 7.51
CA ASN A 76 4.22 -21.53 6.15
C ASN A 76 4.34 -20.16 5.51
N ARG A 77 4.92 -20.09 4.31
CA ARG A 77 5.08 -18.84 3.59
C ARG A 77 3.77 -18.50 2.89
N VAL A 78 3.11 -17.45 3.36
CA VAL A 78 1.98 -16.82 2.67
C VAL A 78 2.55 -15.81 1.67
N THR A 79 2.03 -15.82 0.44
CA THR A 79 2.32 -14.82 -0.59
C THR A 79 0.99 -14.43 -1.23
N PRO A 80 0.85 -13.22 -1.80
CA PRO A 80 -0.43 -12.75 -2.35
C PRO A 80 -0.97 -13.68 -3.46
N SER A 81 -0.10 -14.38 -4.20
CA SER A 81 -0.46 -15.36 -5.23
C SER A 81 -1.03 -16.69 -4.72
N ASN A 82 -0.93 -16.97 -3.41
CA ASN A 82 -1.40 -18.22 -2.78
C ASN A 82 -2.67 -18.01 -1.95
N LEU A 83 -3.27 -16.82 -2.00
CA LEU A 83 -4.56 -16.54 -1.36
C LEU A 83 -5.68 -16.99 -2.29
N ASN A 84 -6.26 -18.16 -1.99
CA ASN A 84 -7.56 -18.55 -2.55
C ASN A 84 -8.67 -17.77 -1.82
N PHE A 85 -9.04 -16.61 -2.38
CA PHE A 85 -10.32 -15.96 -2.13
C PHE A 85 -10.99 -15.61 -3.45
#